data_AF-A0A1Q9JGB2-F1
#
_entry.id   AF-A0A1Q9JGB2-F1
#
_cell.length_a   1.000
_cell.length_b   1.000
_cell.length_c   1.000
_cell.angle_alpha   90.00
_cell.angle_beta   90.00
_cell.angle_gamma   90.00
#
_symmetry.space_group_name_H-M   'P 1'
#
loop_
_entity.id
_entity.type
_entity.pdbx_description
1 polymer ?
#
loop_
_entity_poly.entity_id
_entity_poly.type
_entity_poly.pdbx_seq_one_letter_code
_entity_poly.pdbx_strand_id
1 'polypeptide(L)'
;MLKPKGAPRKWKRIVSNPPYSLKFQDVDKVADDPRFSYGLTPSGFSDFLFVQDALSRLDDGGTLVEILPHGVLFRGKKEEAIRKNLIDANLIDAIIGLPDNLFMNTGIPVLLMILKKGRKRDDILMVDASKEYVKEGRVNIMTLEQINRVCSAVSIRRDIDKLSHVTTLEEIRGNGYNLNIPRYVDTFEPEPVPDLLETLAELKAINMEIDKTERELIAMAAQLVGTTPEAQEIVDKANALYKEYINEKNKRSNTAAGGNDRESQEREALPRKGDADRIVGNQRSGQLSFF
;
A
#
# COMPACT_ATOMS: atom_id res chain seq x y z
N MET A 1 20.25 -42.99 14.99
CA MET A 1 19.57 -42.89 16.30
C MET A 1 18.07 -43.02 16.09
N LEU A 2 17.42 -44.02 16.70
CA LEU A 2 15.96 -44.11 16.72
C LEU A 2 15.42 -43.03 17.66
N LYS A 3 14.45 -42.23 17.21
CA LYS A 3 13.82 -41.19 18.05
C LYS A 3 13.13 -41.86 19.25
N PRO A 4 13.25 -41.32 20.48
CA PRO A 4 12.61 -41.89 21.65
C PRO A 4 11.09 -41.98 21.49
N LYS A 5 10.49 -43.07 22.00
CA LYS A 5 9.03 -43.26 22.03
C LYS A 5 8.38 -42.05 22.73
N GLY A 6 7.46 -41.38 22.04
CA GLY A 6 6.70 -40.23 22.58
C GLY A 6 7.16 -38.84 22.10
N ALA A 7 8.27 -38.73 21.37
CA ALA A 7 8.63 -37.47 20.73
C ALA A 7 7.57 -37.09 19.66
N PRO A 8 7.08 -35.83 19.63
CA PRO A 8 6.13 -35.38 18.62
C PRO A 8 6.65 -35.70 17.21
N ARG A 9 5.79 -36.28 16.38
CA ARG A 9 6.12 -36.60 15.00
C ARG A 9 6.59 -35.33 14.28
N LYS A 10 7.78 -35.40 13.67
CA LYS A 10 8.33 -34.32 12.85
C LYS A 10 7.94 -34.52 11.39
N TRP A 11 7.82 -33.42 10.66
CA TRP A 11 7.41 -33.41 9.26
C TRP A 11 8.47 -32.72 8.39
N LYS A 12 8.67 -33.23 7.16
CA LYS A 12 9.56 -32.60 6.18
C LYS A 12 8.92 -31.38 5.50
N ARG A 13 7.59 -31.37 5.42
CA ARG A 13 6.81 -30.30 4.79
C ARG A 13 5.59 -30.03 5.64
N ILE A 14 5.33 -28.76 5.93
CA ILE A 14 4.14 -28.30 6.64
C ILE A 14 3.58 -27.13 5.84
N VAL A 15 2.27 -27.13 5.62
CA VAL A 15 1.54 -26.00 5.02
C VAL A 15 0.34 -25.73 5.90
N SER A 16 0.12 -24.48 6.29
CA SER A 16 -0.99 -24.12 7.16
C SER A 16 -1.52 -22.72 6.87
N ASN A 17 -2.82 -22.57 7.15
CA ASN A 17 -3.54 -21.30 7.13
C ASN A 17 -4.17 -21.09 8.52
N PRO A 18 -3.38 -20.64 9.51
CA PRO A 18 -3.89 -20.42 10.86
C PRO A 18 -4.91 -19.28 10.90
N PRO A 19 -5.80 -19.26 11.91
CA PRO A 19 -6.71 -18.14 12.10
C PRO A 19 -5.92 -16.84 12.37
N TYR A 20 -6.21 -15.80 11.59
CA TYR A 20 -5.45 -14.55 11.62
C TYR A 20 -5.72 -13.76 12.90
N SER A 21 -4.64 -13.36 13.56
CA SER A 21 -4.67 -12.50 14.76
C SER A 21 -5.66 -13.00 15.82
N LEU A 22 -5.72 -14.33 15.99
CA LEU A 22 -6.55 -14.95 17.01
C LEU A 22 -6.11 -14.44 18.40
N LYS A 23 -7.10 -14.09 19.22
CA LYS A 23 -6.85 -13.74 20.62
C LYS A 23 -6.48 -14.98 21.40
N PHE A 24 -5.36 -14.93 22.11
CA PHE A 24 -4.93 -15.96 23.03
C PHE A 24 -4.64 -15.29 24.37
N GLN A 25 -5.48 -15.50 25.38
CA GLN A 25 -5.36 -14.81 26.66
C GLN A 25 -4.29 -15.41 27.57
N ASP A 26 -3.93 -16.68 27.34
CA ASP A 26 -3.05 -17.48 28.18
C ASP A 26 -1.60 -17.52 27.67
N VAL A 27 -1.15 -16.47 26.97
CA VAL A 27 0.22 -16.42 26.40
C VAL A 27 1.29 -16.64 27.48
N ASP A 28 1.12 -16.09 28.66
CA ASP A 28 2.12 -16.21 29.73
C ASP A 28 2.20 -17.63 30.30
N LYS A 29 1.14 -18.45 30.16
CA LYS A 29 1.14 -19.85 30.61
C LYS A 29 1.98 -20.76 29.72
N VAL A 30 2.33 -20.30 28.52
CA VAL A 30 3.18 -21.04 27.58
C VAL A 30 4.62 -20.48 27.52
N ALA A 31 4.98 -19.60 28.44
CA ALA A 31 6.30 -18.96 28.47
C ALA A 31 7.46 -19.98 28.58
N ASP A 32 7.27 -21.04 29.35
CA ASP A 32 8.28 -22.09 29.56
C ASP A 32 8.22 -23.21 28.51
N ASP A 33 7.29 -23.14 27.55
CA ASP A 33 7.16 -24.15 26.52
C ASP A 33 8.26 -23.96 25.46
N PRO A 34 9.12 -24.97 25.22
CA PRO A 34 10.26 -24.85 24.30
C PRO A 34 9.87 -24.61 22.85
N ARG A 35 8.58 -24.77 22.49
CA ARG A 35 8.07 -24.43 21.16
C ARG A 35 8.14 -22.93 20.87
N PHE A 36 8.04 -22.07 21.89
CA PHE A 36 7.97 -20.61 21.74
C PHE A 36 9.30 -19.91 22.07
N SER A 37 10.42 -20.57 21.75
CA SER A 37 11.76 -20.12 22.08
C SER A 37 12.20 -18.81 21.40
N TYR A 38 11.49 -18.36 20.36
CA TYR A 38 11.77 -17.08 19.68
C TYR A 38 11.01 -15.90 20.31
N GLY A 39 10.13 -16.17 21.27
CA GLY A 39 9.43 -15.17 22.06
C GLY A 39 7.92 -15.36 22.06
N LEU A 40 7.27 -14.61 22.95
CA LEU A 40 5.83 -14.64 23.15
C LEU A 40 5.16 -13.45 22.47
N THR A 41 3.99 -13.69 21.86
CA THR A 41 3.23 -12.63 21.21
C THR A 41 2.45 -11.77 22.21
N PRO A 42 1.87 -10.63 21.81
CA PRO A 42 0.77 -10.02 22.54
C PRO A 42 -0.46 -10.94 22.54
N SER A 43 -1.32 -10.83 23.56
CA SER A 43 -2.54 -11.63 23.68
C SER A 43 -3.56 -11.42 22.55
N GLY A 44 -3.48 -10.28 21.86
CA GLY A 44 -4.35 -9.96 20.73
C GLY A 44 -3.90 -10.50 19.37
N PHE A 45 -2.67 -11.02 19.25
CA PHE A 45 -2.06 -11.38 17.97
C PHE A 45 -1.25 -12.67 18.08
N SER A 46 -1.88 -13.83 17.98
CA SER A 46 -1.19 -15.13 18.15
C SER A 46 -0.51 -15.65 16.88
N ASP A 47 -0.39 -14.85 15.82
CA ASP A 47 0.10 -15.29 14.49
C ASP A 47 1.46 -16.01 14.60
N PHE A 48 2.43 -15.40 15.30
CA PHE A 48 3.75 -16.01 15.52
C PHE A 48 3.75 -17.20 16.50
N LEU A 49 2.71 -17.40 17.33
CA LEU A 49 2.60 -18.63 18.12
C LEU A 49 2.33 -19.83 17.20
N PHE A 50 1.48 -19.66 16.18
CA PHE A 50 1.24 -20.72 15.19
C PHE A 50 2.50 -21.03 14.38
N VAL A 51 3.20 -19.99 13.89
CA VAL A 51 4.48 -20.16 13.17
C VAL A 51 5.48 -20.95 13.99
N GLN A 52 5.64 -20.60 15.27
CA GLN A 52 6.58 -21.27 16.18
C GLN A 52 6.15 -22.70 16.52
N ASP A 53 4.85 -22.95 16.76
CA ASP A 53 4.34 -24.31 16.98
C ASP A 53 4.57 -25.21 15.77
N ALA A 54 4.26 -24.72 14.56
CA ALA A 54 4.51 -25.45 13.32
C ALA A 54 6.01 -25.70 13.09
N LEU A 55 6.84 -24.68 13.30
CA LEU A 55 8.30 -24.78 13.20
C LEU A 55 8.88 -25.78 14.21
N SER A 56 8.29 -25.87 15.41
CA SER A 56 8.68 -26.86 16.41
C SER A 56 8.45 -28.30 15.93
N ARG A 57 7.49 -28.52 15.02
CA ARG A 57 7.18 -29.84 14.42
C ARG A 57 7.90 -30.07 13.09
N LEU A 58 8.61 -29.08 12.58
CA LEU A 58 9.40 -29.21 11.36
C LEU A 58 10.69 -29.98 11.63
N ASP A 59 10.99 -30.98 10.80
CA ASP A 59 12.23 -31.76 10.85
C ASP A 59 13.39 -30.95 10.23
N ASP A 60 14.63 -31.36 10.52
CA ASP A 60 15.80 -30.69 9.94
C ASP A 60 15.82 -30.83 8.40
N GLY A 61 16.17 -29.75 7.71
CA GLY A 61 16.05 -29.63 6.26
C GLY A 61 14.61 -29.49 5.76
N GLY A 62 13.62 -29.41 6.65
CA GLY A 62 12.21 -29.27 6.28
C GLY A 62 11.83 -27.88 5.79
N THR A 63 10.67 -27.77 5.15
CA THR A 63 10.06 -26.50 4.71
C THR A 63 8.67 -26.33 5.31
N LEU A 64 8.41 -25.15 5.89
CA LEU A 64 7.12 -24.71 6.40
C LEU A 64 6.62 -23.56 5.51
N VAL A 65 5.35 -23.58 5.15
CA VAL A 65 4.67 -22.47 4.46
C VAL A 65 3.46 -22.08 5.30
N GLU A 66 3.48 -20.86 5.84
CA GLU A 66 2.39 -20.28 6.62
C GLU A 66 1.70 -19.17 5.83
N ILE A 67 0.37 -19.23 5.74
CA ILE A 67 -0.43 -18.12 5.23
C ILE A 67 -0.71 -17.16 6.39
N LEU A 68 -0.28 -15.91 6.26
CA LEU A 68 -0.33 -14.93 7.36
C LEU A 68 -0.86 -13.58 6.86
N PRO A 69 -1.45 -12.75 7.74
CA PRO A 69 -1.75 -11.36 7.41
C PRO A 69 -0.45 -10.55 7.33
N HIS A 70 -0.41 -9.50 6.50
CA HIS A 70 0.78 -8.64 6.33
C HIS A 70 1.30 -8.00 7.63
N GLY A 71 0.45 -7.84 8.65
CA GLY A 71 0.84 -7.25 9.93
C GLY A 71 2.05 -7.91 10.59
N VAL A 72 2.26 -9.23 10.41
CA VAL A 72 3.42 -9.94 10.98
C VAL A 72 4.77 -9.37 10.50
N LEU A 73 4.79 -8.73 9.33
CA LEU A 73 6.01 -8.18 8.71
C LEU A 73 6.51 -6.91 9.40
N PHE A 74 5.63 -6.15 10.04
CA PHE A 74 5.97 -4.79 10.51
C PHE A 74 5.43 -4.43 11.90
N ARG A 75 4.55 -5.24 12.51
CA ARG A 75 4.12 -4.99 13.89
C ARG A 75 5.34 -5.00 14.83
N GLY A 76 5.36 -4.03 15.74
CA GLY A 76 6.48 -3.72 16.63
C GLY A 76 6.50 -4.54 17.93
N LYS A 77 7.32 -4.09 18.90
CA LYS A 77 7.38 -4.63 20.27
C LYS A 77 7.67 -6.14 20.29
N LYS A 78 6.82 -6.93 20.94
CA LYS A 78 6.97 -8.39 21.10
C LYS A 78 7.08 -9.11 19.75
N GLU A 79 6.31 -8.71 18.74
CA GLU A 79 6.36 -9.36 17.42
C GLU A 79 7.61 -8.98 16.62
N GLU A 80 8.12 -7.76 16.79
CA GLU A 80 9.42 -7.38 16.22
C GLU A 80 10.56 -8.20 16.81
N ALA A 81 10.55 -8.43 18.13
CA ALA A 81 11.53 -9.29 18.79
C ALA A 81 11.49 -10.73 18.24
N ILE A 82 10.29 -11.31 18.08
CA ILE A 82 10.14 -12.65 17.49
C ILE A 82 10.65 -12.68 16.05
N ARG A 83 10.24 -11.70 15.23
CA ARG A 83 10.67 -11.61 13.83
C ARG A 83 12.19 -11.50 13.72
N LYS A 84 12.81 -10.64 14.53
CA LYS A 84 14.26 -10.54 14.64
C LYS A 84 14.89 -11.89 15.01
N ASN A 85 14.39 -12.57 16.03
CA ASN A 85 14.92 -13.87 16.45
C ASN A 85 14.80 -14.95 15.36
N LEU A 86 13.70 -14.96 14.57
CA LEU A 86 13.53 -15.88 13.45
C LEU A 86 14.48 -15.58 12.28
N ILE A 87 14.74 -14.29 12.01
CA ILE A 87 15.71 -13.84 11.00
C ILE A 87 17.13 -14.19 11.43
N ASP A 88 17.51 -13.85 12.67
CA ASP A 88 18.85 -14.09 13.22
C ASP A 88 19.14 -15.60 13.34
N ALA A 89 18.11 -16.43 13.57
CA ALA A 89 18.21 -17.90 13.52
C ALA A 89 18.24 -18.47 12.09
N ASN A 90 18.25 -17.61 11.07
CA ASN A 90 18.28 -17.95 9.66
C ASN A 90 17.12 -18.87 9.21
N LEU A 91 15.89 -18.62 9.69
CA LEU A 91 14.75 -19.50 9.44
C LEU A 91 13.83 -19.05 8.31
N ILE A 92 13.68 -17.74 8.08
CA ILE A 92 12.77 -17.20 7.07
C ILE A 92 13.45 -17.24 5.69
N ASP A 93 12.96 -18.08 4.79
CA ASP A 93 13.54 -18.31 3.46
C ASP A 93 12.97 -17.39 2.38
N ALA A 94 11.67 -17.10 2.44
CA ALA A 94 11.01 -16.21 1.49
C ALA A 94 9.74 -15.63 2.09
N ILE A 95 9.36 -14.44 1.61
CA ILE A 95 8.08 -13.80 1.86
C ILE A 95 7.45 -13.49 0.51
N ILE A 96 6.22 -13.95 0.31
CA ILE A 96 5.49 -13.77 -0.94
C ILE A 96 4.18 -13.07 -0.61
N GLY A 97 4.07 -11.78 -0.95
CA GLY A 97 2.82 -11.03 -0.85
C GLY A 97 1.87 -11.50 -1.94
N LEU A 98 0.63 -11.84 -1.58
CA LEU A 98 -0.38 -12.29 -2.52
C LEU A 98 -1.34 -11.14 -2.87
N PRO A 99 -2.09 -11.26 -3.97
CA PRO A 99 -3.19 -10.34 -4.27
C PRO A 99 -4.17 -10.17 -3.12
N ASP A 100 -4.73 -8.97 -3.00
CA ASP A 100 -5.85 -8.73 -2.09
C ASP A 100 -7.11 -9.48 -2.56
N ASN A 101 -8.13 -9.55 -1.70
CA ASN A 101 -9.43 -10.16 -2.03
C ASN A 101 -9.35 -11.58 -2.64
N LEU A 102 -8.30 -12.36 -2.36
CA LEU A 102 -8.21 -13.77 -2.78
C LEU A 102 -9.14 -14.69 -1.98
N PHE A 103 -9.43 -14.31 -0.73
CA PHE A 103 -10.28 -15.09 0.15
C PHE A 103 -11.70 -14.53 0.16
N MET A 104 -12.70 -15.42 0.01
CA MET A 104 -14.12 -15.04 0.06
C MET A 104 -14.54 -14.34 1.36
N ASN A 105 -13.83 -14.62 2.46
CA ASN A 105 -14.22 -14.21 3.82
C ASN A 105 -13.53 -12.92 4.30
N THR A 106 -12.53 -12.41 3.58
CA THR A 106 -11.80 -11.21 3.98
C THR A 106 -11.10 -10.56 2.80
N GLY A 107 -11.16 -9.22 2.73
CA GLY A 107 -10.39 -8.43 1.76
C GLY A 107 -8.95 -8.14 2.20
N ILE A 108 -8.54 -8.61 3.39
CA ILE A 108 -7.20 -8.35 3.92
C ILE A 108 -6.15 -9.03 3.02
N PRO A 109 -5.14 -8.30 2.52
CA PRO A 109 -3.99 -8.88 1.84
C PRO A 109 -3.23 -9.84 2.76
N VAL A 110 -2.85 -10.98 2.20
CA VAL A 110 -2.12 -12.04 2.92
C VAL A 110 -0.79 -12.32 2.24
N LEU A 111 0.08 -13.01 2.95
CA LEU A 111 1.35 -13.46 2.42
C LEU A 111 1.56 -14.94 2.68
N LEU A 112 2.47 -15.55 1.93
CA LEU A 112 3.10 -16.81 2.27
C LEU A 112 4.46 -16.52 2.91
N MET A 113 4.64 -16.96 4.16
CA MET A 113 5.95 -16.97 4.81
C MET A 113 6.52 -18.38 4.69
N ILE A 114 7.62 -18.51 3.95
CA ILE A 114 8.35 -19.77 3.81
C ILE A 114 9.45 -19.81 4.85
N LEU A 115 9.44 -20.81 5.72
CA LEU A 115 10.50 -21.06 6.69
C LEU A 115 11.21 -22.39 6.38
N LYS A 116 12.53 -22.45 6.56
CA LYS A 116 13.31 -23.69 6.40
C LYS A 116 14.36 -23.84 7.50
N LYS A 117 14.61 -25.09 7.91
CA LYS A 117 15.70 -25.43 8.83
C LYS A 117 16.95 -25.87 8.06
N GLY A 118 18.13 -25.47 8.55
CA GLY A 118 19.41 -25.86 7.94
C GLY A 118 19.69 -25.16 6.60
N ARG A 119 19.26 -23.91 6.47
CA ARG A 119 19.53 -23.07 5.30
C ARG A 119 21.04 -22.78 5.22
N LYS A 120 21.60 -22.88 4.00
CA LYS A 120 23.02 -22.58 3.72
C LYS A 120 23.27 -21.11 3.38
N ARG A 121 22.23 -20.42 2.90
CA ARG A 121 22.20 -18.99 2.61
C ARG A 121 21.45 -18.26 3.72
N ASP A 122 21.68 -16.97 3.83
CA ASP A 122 21.10 -16.10 4.84
C ASP A 122 20.22 -14.96 4.26
N ASP A 123 20.22 -14.78 2.93
CA ASP A 123 19.30 -13.88 2.22
C ASP A 123 17.82 -14.27 2.40
N ILE A 124 16.91 -13.31 2.34
CA ILE A 124 15.46 -13.55 2.28
C ILE A 124 14.97 -13.12 0.90
N LEU A 125 14.26 -14.02 0.20
CA LEU A 125 13.62 -13.63 -1.05
C LEU A 125 12.31 -12.90 -0.74
N MET A 126 12.21 -11.64 -1.16
CA MET A 126 10.97 -10.87 -1.15
C MET A 126 10.31 -11.00 -2.52
N VAL A 127 9.02 -11.32 -2.55
CA VAL A 127 8.22 -11.40 -3.78
C VAL A 127 6.93 -10.61 -3.57
N ASP A 128 6.64 -9.69 -4.49
CA ASP A 128 5.36 -8.98 -4.56
C ASP A 128 4.53 -9.54 -5.71
N ALA A 129 3.60 -10.44 -5.39
CA ALA A 129 2.61 -10.94 -6.35
C ALA A 129 1.28 -10.20 -6.24
N SER A 130 1.21 -9.05 -5.57
CA SER A 130 -0.07 -8.35 -5.32
C SER A 130 -0.82 -7.95 -6.58
N LYS A 131 -0.12 -7.81 -7.71
CA LYS A 131 -0.67 -7.51 -9.04
C LYS A 131 -0.92 -8.74 -9.92
N GLU A 132 -0.58 -9.94 -9.45
CA GLU A 132 -0.68 -11.19 -10.20
C GLU A 132 -2.08 -11.81 -10.04
N TYR A 133 -3.12 -11.13 -10.53
CA TYR A 133 -4.49 -11.62 -10.48
C TYR A 133 -5.33 -11.18 -11.67
N VAL A 134 -6.48 -11.82 -11.83
CA VAL A 134 -7.60 -11.37 -12.67
C VAL A 134 -8.78 -11.10 -11.74
N LYS A 135 -9.46 -9.98 -11.94
CA LYS A 135 -10.62 -9.60 -11.14
C LYS A 135 -11.83 -10.44 -11.55
N GLU A 136 -12.43 -11.17 -10.60
CA GLU A 136 -13.63 -11.98 -10.83
C GLU A 136 -14.73 -11.60 -9.81
N GLY A 137 -15.54 -10.62 -10.18
CA GLY A 137 -16.58 -10.09 -9.30
C GLY A 137 -15.98 -9.43 -8.06
N ARG A 138 -16.22 -10.03 -6.89
CA ARG A 138 -15.74 -9.55 -5.58
C ARG A 138 -14.43 -10.21 -5.11
N VAL A 139 -13.97 -11.24 -5.82
CA VAL A 139 -12.78 -12.00 -5.46
C VAL A 139 -11.80 -11.95 -6.62
N ASN A 140 -10.52 -11.85 -6.28
CA ASN A 140 -9.45 -11.93 -7.26
C ASN A 140 -9.04 -13.39 -7.42
N ILE A 141 -8.71 -13.80 -8.65
CA ILE A 141 -8.23 -15.16 -8.92
C ILE A 141 -6.87 -15.07 -9.60
N MET A 142 -5.95 -15.93 -9.16
CA MET A 142 -4.67 -16.10 -9.86
C MET A 142 -4.82 -17.17 -10.93
N THR A 143 -4.51 -16.84 -12.18
CA THR A 143 -4.44 -17.82 -13.27
C THR A 143 -3.24 -18.76 -13.08
N LEU A 144 -3.26 -19.92 -13.75
CA LEU A 144 -2.11 -20.84 -13.73
C LEU A 144 -0.82 -20.19 -14.24
N GLU A 145 -0.92 -19.29 -15.22
CA GLU A 145 0.23 -18.54 -15.74
C GLU A 145 0.84 -17.64 -14.66
N GLN A 146 0.00 -16.86 -13.98
CA GLN A 146 0.41 -15.98 -12.87
C GLN A 146 1.01 -16.79 -11.70
N ILE A 147 0.39 -17.91 -11.33
CA ILE A 147 0.93 -18.82 -10.32
C ILE A 147 2.31 -19.36 -10.75
N ASN A 148 2.46 -19.79 -11.99
CA ASN A 148 3.73 -20.31 -12.51
C ASN A 148 4.82 -19.24 -12.56
N ARG A 149 4.46 -17.98 -12.86
CA ARG A 149 5.37 -16.84 -12.82
C ARG A 149 5.91 -16.60 -11.41
N VAL A 150 5.05 -16.58 -10.39
CA VAL A 150 5.45 -16.46 -8.98
C VAL A 150 6.30 -17.65 -8.53
N CYS A 151 5.87 -18.88 -8.84
CA CYS A 151 6.64 -20.08 -8.54
C CYS A 151 8.03 -20.05 -9.18
N SER A 152 8.12 -19.59 -10.44
CA SER A 152 9.39 -19.45 -11.15
C SER A 152 10.29 -18.40 -10.50
N ALA A 153 9.75 -17.27 -10.07
CA ALA A 153 10.50 -16.26 -9.32
C ALA A 153 11.10 -16.84 -8.03
N VAL A 154 10.34 -17.66 -7.29
CA VAL A 154 10.83 -18.35 -6.09
C VAL A 154 11.88 -19.40 -6.40
N SER A 155 11.70 -20.20 -7.45
CA SER A 155 12.63 -21.26 -7.85
C SER A 155 13.96 -20.70 -8.37
N ILE A 156 13.91 -19.65 -9.19
CA ILE A 156 15.10 -19.00 -9.74
C ILE A 156 15.81 -18.18 -8.66
N ARG A 157 15.04 -17.51 -7.78
CA ARG A 157 15.52 -16.70 -6.66
C ARG A 157 16.54 -15.65 -7.09
N ARG A 158 16.07 -14.69 -7.87
CA ARG A 158 16.85 -13.55 -8.35
C ARG A 158 16.02 -12.27 -8.29
N ASP A 159 16.68 -11.15 -8.52
CA ASP A 159 16.00 -9.88 -8.70
C ASP A 159 15.23 -9.91 -10.03
N ILE A 160 13.95 -9.58 -9.97
CA ILE A 160 13.07 -9.46 -11.12
C ILE A 160 12.32 -8.15 -10.92
N ASP A 161 12.45 -7.25 -11.89
CA ASP A 161 11.82 -5.93 -11.87
C ASP A 161 10.35 -6.02 -11.45
N LYS A 162 9.98 -5.21 -10.46
CA LYS A 162 8.63 -5.12 -9.85
C LYS A 162 8.04 -6.42 -9.30
N LEU A 163 8.82 -7.49 -9.18
CA LEU A 163 8.30 -8.80 -8.75
C LEU A 163 9.09 -9.39 -7.59
N SER A 164 10.42 -9.39 -7.63
CA SER A 164 11.22 -10.00 -6.57
C SER A 164 12.56 -9.34 -6.35
N HIS A 165 13.03 -9.41 -5.11
CA HIS A 165 14.33 -8.90 -4.67
C HIS A 165 14.97 -9.88 -3.68
N VAL A 166 16.24 -10.21 -3.89
CA VAL A 166 17.04 -11.04 -2.97
C VAL A 166 17.61 -10.13 -1.90
N THR A 167 16.92 -10.07 -0.77
CA THR A 167 17.23 -9.14 0.31
C THR A 167 18.32 -9.68 1.23
N THR A 168 19.37 -8.88 1.43
CA THR A 168 20.47 -9.20 2.36
C THR A 168 20.09 -8.96 3.82
N LEU A 169 20.79 -9.60 4.75
CA LEU A 169 20.61 -9.32 6.20
C LEU A 169 20.97 -7.87 6.56
N GLU A 170 21.89 -7.25 5.83
CA GLU A 170 22.30 -5.86 6.05
C GLU A 170 21.16 -4.89 5.70
N GLU A 171 20.49 -5.09 4.56
CA GLU A 171 19.27 -4.34 4.20
C GLU A 171 18.17 -4.50 5.25
N ILE A 172 17.94 -5.73 5.73
CA ILE A 172 16.93 -6.01 6.75
C ILE A 172 17.24 -5.28 8.06
N ARG A 173 18.51 -5.28 8.49
CA ARG A 173 18.94 -4.54 9.69
C ARG A 173 18.81 -3.03 9.50
N GLY A 174 19.19 -2.51 8.33
CA GLY A 174 19.00 -1.10 7.96
C GLY A 174 17.53 -0.67 8.00
N ASN A 175 16.62 -1.58 7.66
CA ASN A 175 15.17 -1.40 7.76
C ASN A 175 14.59 -1.73 9.15
N GLY A 176 15.41 -1.92 10.18
CA GLY A 176 14.96 -2.19 11.54
C GLY A 176 14.19 -3.50 11.67
N TYR A 177 14.59 -4.53 10.93
CA TYR A 177 13.91 -5.82 10.85
C TYR A 177 12.45 -5.74 10.36
N ASN A 178 12.06 -4.64 9.71
CA ASN A 178 10.77 -4.49 9.05
C ASN A 178 10.79 -5.22 7.70
N LEU A 179 9.95 -6.23 7.54
CA LEU A 179 9.88 -7.05 6.33
C LEU A 179 8.75 -6.63 5.39
N ASN A 180 8.18 -5.43 5.54
CA ASN A 180 7.13 -4.93 4.65
C ASN A 180 7.63 -4.90 3.21
N ILE A 181 6.96 -5.64 2.31
CA ILE A 181 7.45 -5.96 0.97
C ILE A 181 7.80 -4.71 0.13
N PRO A 182 7.00 -3.61 0.14
CA PRO A 182 7.33 -2.39 -0.61
C PRO A 182 8.63 -1.70 -0.20
N ARG A 183 9.30 -2.13 0.89
CA ARG A 183 10.64 -1.64 1.26
C ARG A 183 11.77 -2.30 0.44
N TYR A 184 11.46 -3.39 -0.26
CA TYR A 184 12.44 -4.24 -0.94
C TYR A 184 12.10 -4.45 -2.42
N VAL A 185 10.81 -4.49 -2.75
CA VAL A 185 10.34 -4.60 -4.13
C VAL A 185 9.60 -3.31 -4.47
N ASP A 186 10.22 -2.48 -5.32
CA ASP A 186 9.58 -1.28 -5.83
C ASP A 186 8.63 -1.66 -6.97
N THR A 187 7.33 -1.55 -6.71
CA THR A 187 6.27 -1.78 -7.70
C THR A 187 5.65 -0.48 -8.18
N PHE A 188 6.23 0.67 -7.82
CA PHE A 188 5.74 1.96 -8.27
C PHE A 188 5.83 2.08 -9.79
N GLU A 189 4.72 2.46 -10.40
CA GLU A 189 4.68 2.90 -11.78
C GLU A 189 4.37 4.40 -11.75
N PRO A 190 5.27 5.26 -12.26
CA PRO A 190 4.93 6.67 -12.40
C PRO A 190 3.74 6.78 -13.35
N GLU A 191 2.60 7.23 -12.82
CA GLU A 191 1.43 7.51 -13.65
C GLU A 191 1.81 8.60 -14.66
N PRO A 192 1.43 8.46 -15.94
CA PRO A 192 1.66 9.50 -16.92
C PRO A 192 0.98 10.77 -16.42
N VAL A 193 1.74 11.85 -16.30
CA VAL A 193 1.19 13.15 -15.96
C VAL A 193 0.26 13.55 -17.10
N PRO A 194 -1.05 13.76 -16.86
CA PRO A 194 -1.99 14.12 -17.91
C PRO A 194 -1.57 15.46 -18.53
N ASP A 195 -1.83 15.64 -19.82
CA ASP A 195 -1.50 16.88 -20.51
C ASP A 195 -2.30 18.04 -19.89
N LEU A 196 -1.60 19.14 -19.59
CA LEU A 196 -2.22 20.28 -18.91
C LEU A 196 -3.31 20.93 -19.77
N LEU A 197 -3.12 21.01 -21.09
CA LEU A 197 -4.10 21.61 -21.99
C LEU A 197 -5.32 20.71 -22.13
N GLU A 198 -5.13 19.40 -22.22
CA GLU A 198 -6.22 18.42 -22.21
C GLU A 198 -7.02 18.50 -20.90
N THR A 199 -6.34 18.51 -19.76
CA THR A 199 -6.97 18.62 -18.43
C THR A 199 -7.78 19.91 -18.30
N LEU A 200 -7.26 21.04 -18.82
CA LEU A 200 -7.98 22.32 -18.82
C LEU A 200 -9.19 22.31 -19.76
N ALA A 201 -9.08 21.62 -20.90
CA ALA A 201 -10.20 21.46 -21.83
C ALA A 201 -11.31 20.58 -21.22
N GLU A 202 -10.95 19.48 -20.55
CA GLU A 202 -11.87 18.63 -19.80
C GLU A 202 -12.54 19.40 -18.67
N LEU A 203 -11.78 20.15 -17.86
CA LEU A 203 -12.33 21.00 -16.80
C LEU A 203 -13.37 21.99 -17.35
N LYS A 204 -13.07 22.61 -18.50
CA LYS A 204 -14.01 23.52 -19.17
C LYS A 204 -15.26 22.78 -19.65
N ALA A 205 -15.11 21.60 -20.24
CA ALA A 205 -16.23 20.79 -20.71
C ALA A 205 -17.13 20.33 -19.54
N ILE A 206 -16.52 19.85 -18.45
CA ILE A 206 -17.23 19.46 -17.21
C ILE A 206 -17.99 20.65 -16.64
N ASN A 207 -17.40 21.85 -16.60
CA ASN A 207 -18.10 23.04 -16.12
C ASN A 207 -19.31 23.40 -17.03
N MET A 208 -19.17 23.27 -18.34
CA MET A 208 -20.29 23.48 -19.27
C MET A 208 -21.39 22.42 -19.08
N GLU A 209 -21.02 21.18 -18.76
CA GLU A 209 -21.97 20.11 -18.45
C GLU A 209 -22.68 20.37 -17.11
N ILE A 210 -21.94 20.76 -16.06
CA ILE A 210 -22.51 21.19 -14.77
C ILE A 210 -23.54 22.30 -15.00
N ASP A 211 -23.20 23.34 -15.76
CA ASP A 211 -24.13 24.45 -16.03
C ASP A 211 -25.37 23.99 -16.80
N LYS A 212 -25.23 23.02 -17.71
CA LYS A 212 -26.35 22.43 -18.44
C LYS A 212 -27.24 21.61 -17.50
N THR A 213 -26.67 20.69 -16.73
CA THR A 213 -27.39 19.84 -15.79
C THR A 213 -28.09 20.66 -14.72
N GLU A 214 -27.47 21.73 -14.22
CA GLU A 214 -28.11 22.67 -13.30
C GLU A 214 -29.34 23.34 -13.94
N ARG A 215 -29.26 23.79 -15.20
CA ARG A 215 -30.43 24.37 -15.90
C ARG A 215 -31.56 23.36 -16.06
N GLU A 216 -31.24 22.12 -16.39
CA GLU A 216 -32.23 21.05 -16.50
C GLU A 216 -32.88 20.74 -15.14
N LEU A 217 -32.08 20.67 -14.07
CA LEU A 217 -32.58 20.49 -12.70
C LEU A 217 -33.50 21.65 -12.28
N ILE A 218 -33.15 22.90 -12.61
CA ILE A 218 -34.00 24.07 -12.37
C ILE A 218 -35.33 23.92 -13.13
N ALA A 219 -35.28 23.53 -14.39
CA ALA A 219 -36.48 23.37 -15.21
C ALA A 219 -37.41 22.30 -14.64
N MET A 220 -36.87 21.18 -14.16
CA MET A 220 -37.63 20.13 -13.48
C MET A 220 -38.20 20.61 -12.14
N ALA A 221 -37.40 21.29 -11.32
CA ALA A 221 -37.85 21.84 -10.03
C ALA A 221 -38.98 22.87 -10.20
N ALA A 222 -38.95 23.68 -11.27
CA ALA A 222 -40.00 24.63 -11.60
C ALA A 222 -41.33 23.98 -12.02
N GLN A 223 -41.32 22.69 -12.39
CA GLN A 223 -42.52 21.92 -12.71
C GLN A 223 -43.14 21.25 -11.48
N LEU A 224 -42.48 21.30 -10.32
CA LEU A 224 -43.03 20.75 -9.09
C LEU A 224 -44.24 21.57 -8.64
N VAL A 225 -45.28 20.87 -8.22
CA VAL A 225 -46.48 21.44 -7.61
C VAL A 225 -46.78 20.70 -6.32
N GLY A 226 -47.13 21.43 -5.27
CA GLY A 226 -47.54 20.88 -4.00
C GLY A 226 -48.91 20.22 -4.11
N THR A 227 -49.05 19.02 -3.57
CA THR A 227 -50.34 18.31 -3.52
C THR A 227 -51.24 18.82 -2.39
N THR A 228 -50.70 19.62 -1.47
CA THR A 228 -51.43 20.35 -0.42
C THR A 228 -50.95 21.80 -0.36
N PRO A 229 -51.71 22.73 0.27
CA PRO A 229 -51.28 24.11 0.45
C PRO A 229 -49.92 24.25 1.16
N GLU A 230 -49.68 23.44 2.18
CA GLU A 230 -48.42 23.43 2.94
C GLU A 230 -47.26 22.94 2.07
N ALA A 231 -47.49 21.90 1.25
CA ALA A 231 -46.51 21.40 0.31
C ALA A 231 -46.19 22.42 -0.80
N GLN A 232 -47.20 23.18 -1.26
CA GLN A 232 -46.99 24.23 -2.28
C GLN A 232 -46.14 25.37 -1.72
N GLU A 233 -46.36 25.77 -0.47
CA GLU A 233 -45.54 26.79 0.19
C GLU A 233 -44.07 26.36 0.32
N ILE A 234 -43.80 25.08 0.57
CA ILE A 234 -42.43 24.52 0.61
C ILE A 234 -41.80 24.56 -0.78
N VAL A 235 -42.52 24.16 -1.83
CA VAL A 235 -42.04 24.19 -3.22
C VAL A 235 -41.71 25.62 -3.64
N ASP A 236 -42.55 26.59 -3.31
CA ASP A 236 -42.35 28.00 -3.64
C ASP A 236 -41.10 28.58 -2.94
N LYS A 237 -40.93 28.28 -1.65
CA LYS A 237 -39.74 28.68 -0.87
C LYS A 237 -38.46 28.03 -1.41
N ALA A 238 -38.50 26.74 -1.72
CA ALA A 238 -37.36 26.03 -2.28
C ALA A 238 -36.94 26.61 -3.64
N ASN A 239 -37.91 26.90 -4.51
CA ASN A 239 -37.67 27.54 -5.81
C ASN A 239 -37.10 28.95 -5.67
N ALA A 240 -37.53 29.73 -4.66
CA ALA A 240 -36.97 31.05 -4.39
C ALA A 240 -35.50 30.98 -3.93
N LEU A 241 -35.18 30.11 -2.97
CA LEU A 241 -33.82 29.90 -2.47
C LEU A 241 -32.86 29.43 -3.58
N TYR A 242 -33.33 28.52 -4.44
CA TYR A 242 -32.49 27.99 -5.51
C TYR A 242 -32.22 29.03 -6.62
N LYS A 243 -33.21 29.88 -6.94
CA LYS A 243 -33.00 31.03 -7.85
C LYS A 243 -31.97 32.02 -7.30
N GLU A 244 -31.99 32.27 -6.00
CA GLU A 244 -31.01 33.14 -5.35
C GLU A 244 -29.59 32.58 -5.45
N TYR A 245 -29.40 31.29 -5.12
CA TYR A 245 -28.11 30.60 -5.23
C TYR A 245 -27.51 30.69 -6.64
N ILE A 246 -28.30 30.44 -7.68
CA ILE A 246 -27.84 30.50 -9.08
C ILE A 246 -27.47 31.94 -9.47
N ASN A 247 -28.25 32.94 -9.05
CA ASN A 247 -27.93 34.34 -9.30
C ASN A 247 -26.61 34.75 -8.64
N GLU A 248 -26.34 34.28 -7.42
CA GLU A 248 -25.05 34.51 -6.77
C GLU A 248 -23.89 33.82 -7.48
N LYS A 249 -24.06 32.55 -7.89
CA LYS A 249 -23.05 31.80 -8.64
C LYS A 249 -22.67 32.53 -9.94
N ASN A 250 -23.67 33.01 -10.69
CA ASN A 250 -23.47 33.75 -11.94
C ASN A 250 -22.81 35.12 -11.72
N LYS A 251 -23.06 35.79 -10.58
CA LYS A 251 -22.34 37.02 -10.22
C LYS A 251 -20.88 36.76 -9.94
N ARG A 252 -20.56 35.68 -9.20
CA ARG A 252 -19.18 35.31 -8.83
C ARG A 252 -18.34 34.88 -10.04
N SER A 253 -18.92 34.19 -11.02
CA SER A 253 -18.23 33.85 -12.27
C SER A 253 -17.92 35.08 -13.12
N ASN A 254 -18.82 36.07 -13.19
CA ASN A 254 -18.61 37.31 -13.93
C ASN A 254 -17.57 38.25 -13.30
N THR A 255 -17.48 38.33 -11.96
CA THR A 255 -16.43 39.14 -11.31
C THR A 255 -15.04 38.52 -11.42
N ALA A 256 -14.94 37.18 -11.46
CA ALA A 256 -13.66 36.49 -11.67
C ALA A 256 -13.10 36.70 -13.10
N ALA A 257 -13.97 36.88 -14.10
CA ALA A 257 -13.56 37.12 -15.49
C ALA A 257 -13.06 38.56 -15.77
N GLY A 258 -13.41 39.54 -14.92
CA GLY A 258 -13.05 40.96 -15.10
C GLY A 258 -11.83 41.46 -14.32
N GLY A 259 -11.16 40.59 -13.55
CA GLY A 259 -10.07 40.98 -12.64
C GLY A 259 -8.68 41.09 -13.26
N ASN A 260 -8.47 40.62 -14.49
CA ASN A 260 -7.12 40.44 -15.06
C ASN A 260 -6.53 41.68 -15.77
N ASP A 261 -7.29 42.76 -15.94
CA ASP A 261 -6.86 43.92 -16.74
C ASP A 261 -6.09 44.97 -15.92
N ARG A 262 -6.04 44.86 -14.58
CA ARG A 262 -5.36 45.85 -13.71
C ARG A 262 -3.92 45.49 -13.34
N GLU A 263 -3.55 44.21 -13.31
CA GLU A 263 -2.17 43.79 -12.98
C GLU A 263 -1.21 43.83 -14.19
N SER A 264 -1.74 44.01 -15.41
CA SER A 264 -0.92 44.07 -16.64
C SER A 264 -0.26 45.43 -16.87
N GLN A 265 -0.68 46.49 -16.17
CA GLN A 265 -0.15 47.85 -16.36
C GLN A 265 1.05 48.19 -15.44
N GLU A 266 1.36 47.38 -14.42
CA GLU A 266 2.52 47.63 -13.53
C GLU A 266 3.80 46.84 -13.89
N ARG A 267 3.79 46.04 -14.97
CA ARG A 267 4.96 45.26 -15.40
C ARG A 267 5.77 45.86 -16.55
N GLU A 268 5.62 47.16 -16.82
CA GLU A 268 6.35 47.86 -17.89
C GLU A 268 7.51 48.74 -17.38
N ALA A 269 8.23 48.25 -16.37
CA ALA A 269 9.47 48.87 -15.89
C ALA A 269 10.54 47.83 -15.51
N LEU A 270 11.01 47.05 -16.48
CA LEU A 270 12.33 46.40 -16.39
C LEU A 270 13.15 46.71 -17.64
N PRO A 271 14.40 47.20 -17.50
CA PRO A 271 15.23 47.53 -18.65
C PRO A 271 15.65 46.26 -19.40
N ARG A 272 15.48 46.26 -20.72
CA ARG A 272 15.99 45.21 -21.62
C ARG A 272 17.52 45.26 -21.61
N LYS A 273 18.18 44.15 -21.28
CA LYS A 273 19.63 44.01 -21.38
C LYS A 273 19.98 43.10 -22.57
N GLY A 274 20.17 43.73 -23.73
CA GLY A 274 21.30 43.39 -24.59
C GLY A 274 22.55 44.05 -23.99
N ASP A 275 23.73 43.48 -24.26
CA ASP A 275 25.05 43.86 -23.74
C ASP A 275 25.41 43.29 -22.36
N ALA A 276 25.92 42.04 -22.40
CA ALA A 276 26.90 41.55 -21.44
C ALA A 276 27.79 40.48 -22.10
N ASP A 277 28.49 40.86 -23.17
CA ASP A 277 29.73 40.22 -23.60
C ASP A 277 30.86 41.25 -23.51
N ARG A 278 32.00 40.84 -22.93
CA ARG A 278 33.11 41.63 -22.34
C ARG A 278 32.81 41.98 -20.87
N ILE A 279 33.48 41.39 -19.88
CA ILE A 279 34.93 41.49 -19.63
C ILE A 279 35.44 40.19 -18.97
N VAL A 280 36.58 39.74 -19.50
CA VAL A 280 37.43 38.62 -19.08
C VAL A 280 38.04 38.83 -17.69
N GLY A 281 38.07 37.76 -16.89
CA GLY A 281 39.18 37.33 -16.02
C GLY A 281 39.77 38.29 -14.97
N ASN A 282 39.81 37.87 -13.71
CA ASN A 282 41.03 37.36 -13.05
C ASN A 282 40.80 37.17 -11.53
N GLN A 283 41.31 36.05 -11.01
CA GLN A 283 41.69 35.67 -9.64
C GLN A 283 41.27 36.52 -8.41
N ARG A 284 40.72 35.86 -7.37
CA ARG A 284 41.47 35.34 -6.20
C ARG A 284 40.55 34.76 -5.10
N SER A 285 40.97 33.58 -4.61
CA SER A 285 40.89 33.02 -3.25
C SER A 285 39.86 33.55 -2.23
N GLY A 286 39.07 32.63 -1.68
CA GLY A 286 38.40 32.78 -0.40
C GLY A 286 37.67 31.50 0.02
N GLN A 287 38.32 30.68 0.85
CA GLN A 287 37.69 29.61 1.62
C GLN A 287 36.51 30.14 2.45
N LEU A 288 35.43 29.37 2.57
CA LEU A 288 34.78 29.08 3.85
C LEU A 288 33.76 27.94 3.66
N SER A 289 34.07 26.83 4.31
CA SER A 289 33.16 25.74 4.69
C SER A 289 32.12 26.24 5.70
N PHE A 290 30.95 25.62 5.77
CA PHE A 290 30.45 24.91 6.97
C PHE A 290 29.03 24.34 6.80
N PHE A 291 28.90 23.09 7.28
CA PHE A 291 27.72 22.31 7.72
C PHE A 291 26.52 22.10 6.81
#